data_AF-A0A7Z9QTR2-F1
#
_entry.id   AF-A0A7Z9QTR2-F1
#
_cell.length_a   1.000
_cell.length_b   1.000
_cell.length_c   1.000
_cell.angle_alpha   90.00
_cell.angle_beta   90.00
_cell.angle_gamma   90.00
#
_symmetry.space_group_name_H-M   'P 1'
#
loop_
_entity.id
_entity.type
_entity.pdbx_description
1 polymer ?
#
loop_
_entity_poly.entity_id
_entity_poly.type
_entity_poly.pdbx_seq_one_letter_code
_entity_poly.pdbx_strand_id
1 'polypeptide(L)'
;MSVTKSNKSQQLTIEQENAIDLLIIGKSDREVSESVKVNRSTVNQWQNHNPFFVAELNRRRKSVWGSGEERLRSLVSRAVDVLEEDLNSEDLKLRQSSAIHILKSVGMYGQDLQPRGHTTPDAIEDSWDLGRGSSLIYKSLLGEYND
;
A
#
# COMPACT_ATOMS: atom_id res chain seq x y z
N MET A 1 25.99 -36.76 -12.06
CA MET A 1 25.56 -35.72 -13.03
C MET A 1 24.22 -36.16 -13.60
N SER A 2 23.12 -35.60 -13.08
CA SER A 2 21.77 -35.93 -13.57
C SER A 2 21.24 -34.75 -14.35
N VAL A 3 20.91 -35.00 -15.61
CA VAL A 3 20.44 -34.04 -16.61
C VAL A 3 19.08 -33.48 -16.19
N THR A 4 19.02 -32.16 -15.96
CA THR A 4 17.81 -31.40 -15.69
C THR A 4 16.90 -31.44 -16.91
N LYS A 5 15.81 -32.22 -16.87
CA LYS A 5 14.71 -32.08 -17.84
C LYS A 5 14.09 -30.69 -17.63
N SER A 6 14.37 -29.76 -18.53
CA SER A 6 13.77 -28.42 -18.53
C SER A 6 12.24 -28.54 -18.53
N ASN A 7 11.63 -28.00 -17.48
CA ASN A 7 10.20 -28.08 -17.17
C ASN A 7 9.45 -27.07 -18.06
N LYS A 8 9.20 -27.42 -19.33
CA LYS A 8 8.48 -26.56 -20.29
C LYS A 8 7.08 -26.13 -19.80
N SER A 9 6.50 -26.83 -18.82
CA SER A 9 5.22 -26.48 -18.18
C SER A 9 5.29 -25.37 -17.12
N GLN A 10 6.49 -24.87 -16.78
CA GLN A 10 6.67 -23.75 -15.84
C GLN A 10 6.94 -22.40 -16.51
N GLN A 11 7.16 -22.37 -17.83
CA GLN A 11 7.54 -21.16 -18.55
C GLN A 11 6.38 -20.67 -19.41
N LEU A 12 6.01 -19.39 -19.25
CA LEU A 12 4.99 -18.76 -20.06
C LEU A 12 5.41 -18.75 -21.52
N THR A 13 4.44 -18.94 -22.43
CA THR A 13 4.69 -18.79 -23.86
C THR A 13 4.83 -17.31 -24.23
N ILE A 14 5.39 -17.01 -25.39
CA ILE A 14 5.53 -15.62 -25.88
C ILE A 14 4.16 -14.96 -26.02
N GLU A 15 3.14 -15.71 -26.45
CA GLU A 15 1.76 -15.22 -26.57
C GLU A 15 1.16 -14.88 -25.19
N GLN A 16 1.46 -15.69 -24.17
CA GLN A 16 1.04 -15.44 -22.80
C GLN A 16 1.72 -14.21 -22.21
N GLU A 17 3.03 -14.06 -22.44
CA GLU A 17 3.80 -12.89 -22.04
C GLU A 17 3.24 -11.60 -22.67
N ASN A 18 3.01 -11.62 -23.99
CA ASN A 18 2.42 -10.49 -24.71
C ASN A 18 0.99 -10.18 -24.24
N ALA A 19 0.20 -11.22 -23.94
CA ALA A 19 -1.15 -11.04 -23.41
C ALA A 19 -1.14 -10.39 -22.02
N ILE A 20 -0.20 -10.77 -21.15
CA ILE A 20 -0.02 -10.15 -19.83
C ILE A 20 0.28 -8.65 -19.97
N ASP A 21 1.19 -8.26 -20.86
CA ASP A 21 1.54 -6.85 -21.07
C ASP A 21 0.35 -6.01 -21.53
N LEU A 22 -0.47 -6.55 -22.43
CA LEU A 22 -1.69 -5.90 -22.90
C LEU A 22 -2.76 -5.79 -21.80
N LEU A 23 -2.93 -6.83 -20.98
CA LEU A 23 -3.87 -6.82 -19.86
C LEU A 23 -3.48 -5.82 -18.76
N ILE A 24 -2.18 -5.61 -18.54
CA ILE A 24 -1.67 -4.64 -17.56
C ILE A 24 -2.01 -3.20 -17.95
N ILE A 25 -1.95 -2.88 -19.24
CA ILE A 25 -2.33 -1.55 -19.75
C ILE A 25 -3.86 -1.39 -19.96
N GLY A 26 -4.65 -2.36 -19.51
CA GLY A 26 -6.12 -2.27 -19.46
C GLY A 26 -6.84 -2.69 -20.75
N LYS A 27 -6.20 -3.45 -21.64
CA LYS A 27 -6.88 -4.00 -22.82
C LYS A 27 -7.90 -5.07 -22.43
N SER A 28 -9.00 -5.14 -23.18
CA SER A 28 -10.02 -6.17 -23.00
C SER A 28 -9.55 -7.53 -23.54
N ASP A 29 -10.08 -8.63 -23.01
CA ASP A 29 -9.80 -10.00 -23.51
C ASP A 29 -9.96 -10.13 -25.03
N ARG A 30 -10.91 -9.38 -25.63
CA ARG A 30 -11.13 -9.35 -27.07
C ARG A 30 -9.93 -8.74 -27.80
N GLU A 31 -9.54 -7.52 -27.42
CA GLU A 31 -8.38 -6.82 -28.02
C GLU A 31 -7.08 -7.61 -27.82
N VAL A 32 -6.91 -8.24 -26.66
CA VAL A 32 -5.75 -9.09 -26.37
C VAL A 32 -5.72 -10.29 -27.31
N SER A 33 -6.85 -10.99 -27.46
CA SER A 33 -6.95 -12.18 -28.31
C SER A 33 -6.66 -11.89 -29.78
N GLU A 34 -7.16 -10.75 -30.29
CA GLU A 34 -6.88 -10.28 -31.64
C GLU A 34 -5.39 -9.96 -31.83
N SER A 35 -4.77 -9.31 -30.85
CA SER A 35 -3.36 -8.89 -30.92
C SER A 35 -2.39 -10.06 -30.86
N VAL A 36 -2.64 -11.05 -30.01
CA VAL A 36 -1.79 -12.24 -29.86
C VAL A 36 -2.22 -13.40 -30.76
N LYS A 37 -3.23 -13.19 -31.63
CA LYS A 37 -3.74 -14.15 -32.63
C LYS A 37 -4.21 -15.48 -32.02
N VAL A 38 -4.96 -15.41 -30.93
CA VAL A 38 -5.59 -16.58 -30.29
C VAL A 38 -7.10 -16.37 -30.17
N ASN A 39 -7.84 -17.43 -29.83
CA ASN A 39 -9.26 -17.29 -29.51
C ASN A 39 -9.45 -16.58 -28.17
N ARG A 40 -10.51 -15.78 -28.03
CA ARG A 40 -10.89 -15.13 -26.77
C ARG A 40 -11.05 -16.14 -25.62
N SER A 41 -11.57 -17.33 -25.89
CA SER A 41 -11.70 -18.41 -24.89
C SER A 41 -10.35 -18.86 -24.34
N THR A 42 -9.28 -18.80 -25.13
CA THR A 42 -7.91 -19.11 -24.71
C THR A 42 -7.41 -18.11 -23.67
N VAL A 43 -7.64 -16.81 -23.89
CA VAL A 43 -7.26 -15.75 -22.93
C VAL A 43 -8.04 -15.90 -21.62
N ASN A 44 -9.33 -16.22 -21.70
CA ASN A 44 -10.14 -16.51 -20.53
C ASN A 44 -9.65 -17.76 -19.77
N GLN A 45 -9.27 -18.81 -20.50
CA GLN A 45 -8.71 -20.03 -19.90
C GLN A 45 -7.39 -19.75 -19.18
N TRP A 46 -6.51 -18.90 -19.72
CA TRP A 46 -5.29 -18.50 -19.03
C TRP A 46 -5.58 -17.73 -17.75
N GLN A 47 -6.51 -16.79 -17.76
CA GLN A 47 -6.86 -15.99 -16.58
C GLN A 47 -7.55 -16.79 -15.46
N ASN A 48 -8.27 -17.87 -15.80
CA ASN A 48 -9.04 -18.62 -14.81
C ASN A 48 -8.39 -19.95 -14.39
N HIS A 49 -7.54 -20.54 -15.23
CA HIS A 49 -7.06 -21.91 -15.05
C HIS A 49 -5.54 -22.08 -15.24
N ASN A 50 -4.80 -21.05 -15.64
CA ASN A 50 -3.34 -21.11 -15.69
C ASN A 50 -2.72 -20.37 -14.50
N PRO A 51 -2.29 -21.07 -13.43
CA PRO A 51 -1.75 -20.44 -12.23
C PRO A 51 -0.46 -19.64 -12.50
N PHE A 52 0.38 -20.05 -13.46
CA PHE A 52 1.60 -19.33 -13.82
C PHE A 52 1.28 -17.99 -14.48
N PHE A 53 0.28 -17.97 -15.37
CA PHE A 53 -0.18 -16.76 -16.04
C PHE A 53 -0.75 -15.75 -15.03
N VAL A 54 -1.61 -16.23 -14.13
CA VAL A 54 -2.24 -15.39 -13.10
C VAL A 54 -1.21 -14.84 -12.11
N ALA A 55 -0.26 -15.67 -11.67
CA ALA A 55 0.80 -15.25 -10.76
C ALA A 55 1.66 -14.13 -11.37
N GLU A 56 2.07 -14.29 -12.63
CA GLU A 56 2.89 -13.28 -13.32
C GLU A 56 2.12 -12.00 -13.62
N LEU A 57 0.86 -12.11 -14.06
CA LEU A 57 -0.03 -10.96 -14.26
C LEU A 57 -0.19 -10.15 -12.97
N ASN A 58 -0.42 -10.81 -11.83
CA ASN A 58 -0.55 -10.15 -10.53
C ASN A 58 0.77 -9.55 -10.06
N ARG A 59 1.90 -10.24 -10.26
CA ARG A 59 3.24 -9.72 -9.95
C ARG A 59 3.50 -8.40 -10.67
N ARG A 60 3.25 -8.35 -11.98
CA ARG A 60 3.44 -7.12 -12.78
C ARG A 60 2.43 -6.03 -12.43
N ARG A 61 1.15 -6.37 -12.21
CA ARG A 61 0.14 -5.40 -11.71
C ARG A 61 0.59 -4.75 -10.41
N LYS A 62 1.14 -5.53 -9.47
CA LYS A 62 1.69 -5.01 -8.21
C LYS A 62 2.89 -4.08 -8.44
N SER A 63 3.78 -4.42 -9.36
CA SER A 63 4.90 -3.54 -9.72
C SER A 63 4.45 -2.21 -10.32
N VAL A 64 3.44 -2.21 -11.20
CA VAL A 64 2.85 -0.99 -11.77
C VAL A 64 2.10 -0.18 -10.70
N TRP A 65 1.39 -0.84 -9.79
CA TRP A 65 0.72 -0.17 -8.69
C TRP A 65 1.73 0.51 -7.75
N GLY A 66 2.81 -0.19 -7.38
CA GLY A 66 3.86 0.35 -6.52
C GLY A 66 4.55 1.59 -7.10
N SER A 67 4.73 1.67 -8.42
CA SER A 67 5.27 2.88 -9.05
C SER A 67 4.28 4.05 -9.03
N GLY A 68 2.98 3.76 -9.12
CA GLY A 68 1.92 4.75 -8.91
C GLY A 68 1.89 5.30 -7.48
N GLU A 69 1.99 4.44 -6.47
CA GLU A 69 2.07 4.85 -5.06
C GLU A 69 3.30 5.71 -4.79
N GLU A 70 4.47 5.35 -5.34
CA GLU A 70 5.68 6.14 -5.18
C GLU A 70 5.56 7.51 -5.85
N ARG A 71 4.92 7.58 -7.03
CA ARG A 71 4.61 8.86 -7.68
C ARG A 71 3.64 9.70 -6.86
N LEU A 72 2.62 9.11 -6.24
CA LEU A 72 1.72 9.84 -5.35
C LEU A 72 2.46 10.33 -4.11
N ARG A 73 3.31 9.48 -3.50
CA ARG A 73 4.14 9.83 -2.35
C ARG A 73 5.09 10.99 -2.66
N SER A 74 5.70 11.02 -3.84
CA SER A 74 6.56 12.14 -4.24
C SER A 74 5.79 13.44 -4.51
N LEU A 75 4.53 13.37 -4.91
CA LEU A 75 3.66 14.54 -5.04
C LEU A 75 3.25 15.13 -3.68
N VAL A 76 3.22 14.33 -2.61
CA VAL A 76 2.90 14.84 -1.26
C VAL A 76 3.90 15.90 -0.83
N SER A 77 5.20 15.67 -0.99
CA SER A 77 6.23 16.67 -0.66
C SER A 77 6.01 17.97 -1.44
N ARG A 78 5.76 17.88 -2.75
CA ARG A 78 5.48 19.06 -3.58
C ARG A 78 4.20 19.78 -3.16
N ALA A 79 3.18 19.06 -2.72
CA ALA A 79 1.95 19.67 -2.21
C ALA A 79 2.20 20.42 -0.89
N VAL A 80 3.10 19.91 -0.04
CA VAL A 80 3.55 20.60 1.17
C VAL A 80 4.32 21.88 0.82
N ASP A 81 5.22 21.84 -0.16
CA ASP A 81 5.98 23.02 -0.61
C ASP A 81 5.03 24.14 -1.11
N VAL A 82 4.00 23.79 -1.88
CA VAL A 82 2.97 24.75 -2.33
C VAL A 82 2.23 25.38 -1.15
N LEU A 83 1.88 24.59 -0.12
CA LEU A 83 1.24 25.13 1.07
C LEU A 83 2.17 26.07 1.86
N GLU A 84 3.47 25.80 1.89
CA GLU A 84 4.48 26.68 2.50
C GLU A 84 4.62 28.00 1.73
N GLU A 85 4.64 27.97 0.40
CA GLU A 85 4.64 29.17 -0.44
C GLU A 85 3.38 30.00 -0.20
N ASP A 86 2.20 29.37 -0.18
CA ASP A 86 0.92 30.05 0.05
C ASP A 86 0.83 30.71 1.44
N LEU A 87 1.49 30.15 2.46
CA LEU A 87 1.58 30.76 3.79
C LEU A 87 2.34 32.10 3.78
N ASN A 88 3.14 32.35 2.75
CA ASN A 88 3.86 33.60 2.56
C ASN A 88 3.19 34.55 1.54
N SER A 89 2.06 34.13 0.93
CA SER A 89 1.34 34.92 -0.09
C SER A 89 0.82 36.24 0.45
N GLU A 90 0.93 37.34 -0.32
CA GLU A 90 0.32 38.64 0.03
C GLU A 90 -1.22 38.62 0.04
N ASP A 91 -1.85 37.64 -0.62
CA ASP A 91 -3.29 37.43 -0.54
C ASP A 91 -3.68 36.83 0.81
N LEU A 92 -4.29 37.65 1.65
CA LEU A 92 -4.74 37.28 3.00
C LEU A 92 -5.71 36.09 3.00
N LYS A 93 -6.57 35.96 1.99
CA LYS A 93 -7.54 34.86 1.92
C LYS A 93 -6.85 33.55 1.57
N LEU A 94 -5.95 33.56 0.58
CA LEU A 94 -5.16 32.40 0.22
C LEU A 94 -4.32 31.94 1.42
N ARG A 95 -3.56 32.87 2.01
CA ARG A 95 -2.73 32.62 3.21
C ARG A 95 -3.53 32.00 4.35
N GLN A 96 -4.68 32.57 4.70
CA GLN A 96 -5.53 32.06 5.77
C GLN A 96 -6.11 30.68 5.42
N SER A 97 -6.51 30.46 4.17
CA SER A 97 -7.05 29.17 3.72
C SER A 97 -6.01 28.05 3.76
N SER A 98 -4.78 28.31 3.32
CA SER A 98 -3.67 27.35 3.37
C SER A 98 -3.27 27.02 4.80
N ALA A 99 -3.21 28.02 5.70
CA ALA A 99 -3.00 27.80 7.13
C ALA A 99 -4.08 26.89 7.76
N ILE A 100 -5.35 27.15 7.50
CA ILE A 100 -6.46 26.31 7.99
C ILE A 100 -6.35 24.89 7.40
N HIS A 101 -6.02 24.76 6.12
CA HIS A 101 -5.90 23.46 5.47
C HIS A 101 -4.78 22.64 6.11
N ILE A 102 -3.61 23.22 6.37
CA ILE A 102 -2.51 22.56 7.08
C ILE A 102 -2.99 22.09 8.46
N LEU A 103 -3.59 22.97 9.26
CA LEU A 103 -4.05 22.63 10.63
C LEU A 103 -5.07 21.49 10.62
N LYS A 104 -5.95 21.43 9.62
CA LYS A 104 -6.89 20.30 9.45
C LYS A 104 -6.16 19.02 9.05
N SER A 105 -5.22 19.10 8.12
CA SER A 105 -4.47 17.94 7.58
C SER A 105 -3.58 17.28 8.62
N VAL A 106 -2.98 18.05 9.54
CA VAL A 106 -2.20 17.51 10.67
C VAL A 106 -3.06 17.18 11.89
N GLY A 107 -4.38 17.31 11.78
CA GLY A 107 -5.32 17.04 12.87
C GLY A 107 -5.18 17.98 14.06
N MET A 108 -4.59 19.17 13.91
CA MET A 108 -4.41 20.16 14.98
C MET A 108 -5.58 21.15 15.08
N TYR A 109 -6.49 21.15 14.10
CA TYR A 109 -7.66 22.01 14.12
C TYR A 109 -8.71 21.51 15.12
N GLY A 110 -8.98 22.31 16.17
CA GLY A 110 -9.99 22.01 17.19
C GLY A 110 -9.60 20.92 18.18
N GLN A 111 -8.32 20.56 18.28
CA GLN A 111 -7.82 19.60 19.27
C GLN A 111 -7.26 20.28 20.51
N ASP A 112 -7.26 19.54 21.63
CA ASP A 112 -6.48 19.88 22.81
C ASP A 112 -4.99 19.60 22.51
N LEU A 113 -4.24 20.69 22.29
CA LEU A 113 -2.81 20.66 21.97
C LEU A 113 -1.93 20.59 23.22
N GLN A 114 -2.50 20.33 24.40
CA GLN A 114 -1.72 20.14 25.61
C GLN A 114 -0.67 19.03 25.39
N PRO A 115 0.61 19.29 25.70
CA PRO A 115 1.65 18.27 25.66
C PRO A 115 1.21 17.05 26.49
N ARG A 116 1.20 15.88 25.86
CA ARG A 116 0.86 14.63 26.54
C ARG A 116 2.11 13.98 27.10
N GLY A 117 1.98 13.34 28.25
CA GLY A 117 3.03 12.56 28.90
C GLY A 117 3.54 13.19 30.17
N HIS A 118 3.99 12.34 31.10
CA HIS A 118 4.66 12.79 32.30
C HIS A 118 6.03 13.35 31.95
N THR A 119 6.41 14.47 32.56
CA THR A 119 7.69 15.15 32.30
C THR A 119 8.76 14.84 33.35
N THR A 120 8.45 13.99 34.33
CA THR A 120 9.38 13.55 35.38
C THR A 120 9.66 12.05 35.28
N PRO A 121 10.91 11.61 35.54
CA PRO A 121 11.27 10.19 35.52
C PRO A 121 10.36 9.33 36.41
N ASP A 122 10.12 9.75 37.65
CA ASP A 122 9.29 9.02 38.62
C ASP A 122 7.87 8.78 38.07
N ALA A 123 7.23 9.79 37.48
CA ALA A 123 5.87 9.66 36.95
C ALA A 123 5.82 8.86 35.62
N ILE A 124 6.93 8.78 34.89
CA ILE A 124 7.06 7.88 33.73
C ILE A 124 7.19 6.44 34.22
N GLU A 125 8.04 6.17 35.22
CA GLU A 125 8.23 4.86 35.84
C GLU A 125 6.91 4.33 36.44
N ASP A 126 6.19 5.17 37.21
CA ASP A 126 4.88 4.85 37.75
C ASP A 126 3.86 4.48 36.66
N SER A 127 3.90 5.19 35.52
CA SER A 127 3.00 4.92 34.39
C SER A 127 3.28 3.57 33.70
N TRP A 128 4.54 3.12 33.72
CA TRP A 128 4.94 1.83 33.17
C TRP A 128 4.57 0.68 34.10
N ASP A 129 4.65 0.89 35.41
CA ASP A 129 4.31 -0.14 36.39
C ASP A 129 2.80 -0.37 36.50
N LEU A 130 1.98 0.67 36.31
CA LEU A 130 0.53 0.54 36.12
C LEU A 130 0.18 -0.26 34.85
N GLY A 131 0.94 -0.08 33.77
CA GLY A 131 0.77 -0.83 32.52
C GLY A 131 1.20 -2.31 32.65
N ARG A 132 2.27 -2.60 33.39
CA ARG A 132 2.74 -3.96 33.67
C ARG A 132 1.85 -4.71 34.66
N GLY A 133 1.28 -4.04 35.66
CA GLY A 133 0.29 -4.61 36.57
C GLY A 133 -0.95 -5.13 35.85
N SER A 134 -1.45 -4.40 34.86
CA SER A 134 -2.61 -4.81 34.04
C SER A 134 -2.32 -6.06 33.19
N SER A 135 -1.08 -6.23 32.71
CA SER A 135 -0.65 -7.41 31.95
C SER A 135 -0.54 -8.68 32.80
N LEU A 136 -0.15 -8.56 34.08
CA LEU A 136 -0.10 -9.69 35.01
C LEU A 136 -1.51 -10.12 35.46
N ILE A 137 -2.44 -9.17 35.62
CA ILE A 137 -3.86 -9.48 35.87
C ILE A 137 -4.45 -10.25 34.67
N TYR A 138 -4.18 -9.82 33.43
CA TYR A 138 -4.63 -10.53 32.21
C TYR A 138 -4.02 -11.93 32.07
N LYS A 139 -2.75 -12.13 32.46
CA LYS A 139 -2.12 -13.47 32.46
C LYS A 139 -2.64 -14.37 33.58
N SER A 140 -3.00 -13.83 34.75
CA SER A 140 -3.61 -14.63 35.82
C SER A 140 -5.06 -15.02 35.52
N LEU A 141 -5.81 -14.18 34.80
CA LEU A 141 -7.18 -14.47 34.35
C LEU A 141 -7.23 -15.50 33.21
N LEU A 142 -6.11 -15.79 32.54
CA LEU A 142 -5.98 -16.79 31.48
C LEU A 142 -5.10 -17.99 31.87
N GLY A 143 -4.68 -18.08 33.14
CA GLY A 143 -4.05 -19.28 33.67
C GLY A 143 -5.12 -20.29 34.07
N GLU A 144 -5.53 -21.14 33.11
CA GLU A 144 -6.11 -22.48 33.27
C GLU A 144 -7.02 -22.81 32.07
N TYR A 145 -6.41 -23.19 30.94
CA TYR A 145 -7.02 -24.13 30.02
C TYR A 145 -5.96 -25.16 29.63
N ASN A 146 -6.08 -26.34 30.25
CA ASN A 146 -5.52 -27.65 29.88
C ASN A 146 -5.31 -27.81 28.36
N ASP A 147 -4.31 -28.51 27.83
CA ASP A 147 -3.39 -29.55 28.35
C ASP A 147 -1.94 -29.31 27.90
#